data_AF-A0A6B3CTE9-F1
#
_entry.id   AF-A0A6B3CTE9-F1
#
_cell.length_a   1.000
_cell.length_b   1.000
_cell.length_c   1.000
_cell.angle_alpha   90.00
_cell.angle_beta   90.00
_cell.angle_gamma   90.00
#
_symmetry.space_group_name_H-M   'P 1'
#
loop_
_entity.id
_entity.type
_entity.pdbx_description
1 polymer ?
#
loop_
_entity_poly.entity_id
_entity_poly.type
_entity_poly.pdbx_seq_one_letter_code
_entity_poly.pdbx_strand_id
1 'polypeptide(L)' 'MFSVPLGGSARLGPLEVWQAEEFAAHLDRAREHIRPWVGPAFVTDDVDGARATLERYAARQAA' A
#
# COMPACT_ATOMS: atom_id res chain seq x y z
N MET A 1 6.86 -5.83 14.19
CA MET A 1 5.78 -5.62 13.21
C MET A 1 4.75 -6.73 13.35
N PHE A 2 3.47 -6.39 13.34
CA PHE A 2 2.37 -7.36 13.37
C PHE A 2 2.28 -8.08 12.02
N SER A 3 2.18 -9.40 12.02
CA SER A 3 2.01 -10.20 10.80
C SER A 3 1.09 -11.36 11.11
N VAL A 4 0.02 -11.50 10.33
CA VAL A 4 -0.96 -12.58 10.48
C VAL A 4 -0.87 -13.51 9.28
N PRO A 5 -0.67 -14.82 9.45
CA PRO A 5 -0.68 -15.76 8.34
C PRO A 5 -2.10 -15.85 7.74
N LEU A 6 -2.20 -15.81 6.41
CA LEU A 6 -3.45 -15.98 5.68
C LEU A 6 -3.64 -17.41 5.14
N GLY A 7 -2.64 -18.28 5.35
CA GLY A 7 -2.56 -19.62 4.78
C GLY A 7 -1.61 -19.70 3.59
N GLY A 8 -1.05 -20.89 3.34
CA GLY A 8 -0.02 -21.08 2.31
C GLY A 8 1.22 -20.23 2.58
N SER A 9 1.67 -19.49 1.57
CA SER A 9 2.78 -18.53 1.65
C SER A 9 2.33 -17.07 1.88
N ALA A 10 1.04 -16.84 2.12
CA ALA A 10 0.48 -15.50 2.23
C ALA A 10 0.47 -15.00 3.69
N ARG A 11 0.78 -13.70 3.84
CA ARG A 11 0.75 -13.00 5.12
C ARG A 11 0.07 -11.64 4.97
N LEU A 12 -0.65 -11.23 6.00
CA LEU A 12 -1.17 -9.89 6.17
C LEU A 12 -0.25 -9.12 7.11
N GLY A 13 0.16 -7.92 6.71
CA GLY A 13 0.97 -7.02 7.52
C GLY A 13 0.60 -5.55 7.26
N PRO A 14 1.08 -4.63 8.11
CA PRO A 14 0.95 -3.19 7.88
C PRO A 14 1.54 -2.75 6.55
N LEU A 15 1.00 -1.65 6.03
CA LEU A 15 1.55 -0.90 4.92
C LEU A 15 2.68 0.00 5.43
N GLU A 16 3.93 -0.42 5.20
CA GLU A 16 5.11 0.28 5.72
C GLU A 16 5.80 1.12 4.63
N VAL A 17 6.33 2.28 5.02
CA VAL A 17 6.95 3.25 4.09
C VAL A 17 8.11 2.67 3.27
N TRP A 18 8.87 1.72 3.82
CA TRP A 18 9.98 1.08 3.11
C TRP A 18 9.55 0.21 1.92
N GLN A 19 8.25 -0.12 1.81
CA GLN A 19 7.68 -0.88 0.69
C GLN A 19 7.23 0.01 -0.48
N ALA A 20 7.57 1.30 -0.50
CA ALA A 20 7.08 2.25 -1.51
C ALA A 20 7.33 1.80 -2.95
N GLU A 21 8.51 1.23 -3.24
CA GLU A 21 8.84 0.72 -4.58
C GLU A 21 7.95 -0.46 -4.98
N GLU A 22 7.78 -1.43 -4.08
CA GLU A 22 6.91 -2.59 -4.31
C GLU A 22 5.46 -2.14 -4.49
N PHE A 23 4.97 -1.24 -3.63
CA PHE A 23 3.61 -0.70 -3.70
C PHE A 23 3.37 0.03 -5.03
N ALA A 24 4.32 0.86 -5.48
CA ALA A 24 4.23 1.55 -6.77
C ALA A 24 4.20 0.56 -7.94
N ALA A 25 5.00 -0.51 -7.92
CA ALA A 25 4.98 -1.54 -8.96
C ALA A 25 3.63 -2.28 -9.02
N HIS A 26 2.98 -2.52 -7.88
CA HIS A 26 1.64 -3.10 -7.84
C HIS A 26 0.58 -2.15 -8.41
N LEU A 27 0.68 -0.86 -8.08
CA LEU A 27 -0.23 0.16 -8.61
C LEU A 27 -0.03 0.36 -10.11
N ASP A 28 1.19 0.37 -10.62
CA ASP A 28 1.43 0.50 -12.05
C ASP A 28 0.72 -0.63 -12.85
N ARG A 29 0.75 -1.84 -12.30
CA ARG A 29 0.07 -3.00 -12.90
C ARG A 29 -1.46 -2.96 -12.80
N ALA A 30 -2.02 -2.38 -11.73
CA ALA A 30 -3.41 -2.62 -11.35
C ALA A 30 -4.26 -1.36 -11.11
N ARG A 31 -3.70 -0.15 -11.12
CA ARG A 31 -4.38 1.08 -10.72
C ARG A 31 -5.72 1.28 -11.42
N GLU A 32 -5.76 1.09 -12.75
CA GLU A 32 -7.00 1.24 -13.54
C GLU A 32 -8.11 0.27 -13.11
N HIS A 33 -7.74 -0.94 -12.69
CA HIS A 33 -8.70 -1.94 -12.25
C HIS A 33 -9.22 -1.69 -10.83
N ILE A 34 -8.36 -1.20 -9.93
CA ILE A 34 -8.73 -1.00 -8.52
C ILE A 34 -9.40 0.35 -8.25
N ARG A 35 -9.23 1.34 -9.14
CA ARG A 35 -9.77 2.71 -9.03
C ARG A 35 -11.24 2.78 -8.54
N PRO A 36 -12.18 1.95 -9.03
CA PRO A 36 -13.58 2.00 -8.57
C PRO A 36 -13.80 1.53 -7.12
N TRP A 37 -12.85 0.81 -6.54
CA TRP A 37 -13.00 0.10 -5.25
C TRP A 37 -12.25 0.76 -4.10
N VAL A 38 -11.39 1.74 -4.38
CA VAL A 38 -10.55 2.41 -3.38
C VAL A 38 -10.76 3.92 -3.43
N GLY A 39 -10.44 4.60 -2.32
CA GLY A 39 -10.48 6.07 -2.29
C GLY A 39 -9.45 6.67 -3.26
N PRO A 40 -9.73 7.83 -3.89
CA PRO A 40 -8.82 8.45 -4.86
C PRO A 40 -7.40 8.68 -4.31
N ALA A 41 -7.28 8.97 -3.00
CA ALA A 41 -6.00 9.19 -2.35
C ALA A 41 -5.14 7.91 -2.21
N PHE A 42 -5.70 6.71 -2.43
CA PHE A 42 -4.93 5.46 -2.36
C PHE A 42 -4.20 5.16 -3.68
N VAL A 43 -4.72 5.65 -4.80
CA VAL A 43 -4.15 5.38 -6.12
C VAL A 43 -3.05 6.40 -6.40
N THR A 44 -1.84 5.91 -6.65
CA THR A 44 -0.65 6.73 -6.95
C THR A 44 0.00 6.27 -8.25
N ASP A 45 0.68 7.19 -8.92
CA ASP A 45 1.26 6.94 -10.24
C ASP A 45 2.77 6.64 -10.18
N ASP A 46 3.45 6.98 -9.09
CA ASP A 46 4.90 6.81 -8.92
C ASP A 46 5.30 6.43 -7.48
N VAL A 47 6.61 6.23 -7.28
CA VAL A 47 7.21 5.86 -5.99
C VAL A 47 7.06 6.95 -4.93
N ASP A 48 7.08 8.23 -5.33
CA ASP A 48 6.95 9.34 -4.38
C ASP A 48 5.51 9.47 -3.87
N GLY A 49 4.52 9.31 -4.75
CA GLY A 49 3.11 9.21 -4.40
C GLY A 49 2.83 7.97 -3.54
N ALA A 50 3.44 6.82 -3.88
CA ALA A 50 3.37 5.61 -3.07
C ALA A 50 3.91 5.86 -1.65
N ARG A 51 5.10 6.48 -1.53
CA ARG A 51 5.69 6.84 -0.24
C ARG A 51 4.77 7.75 0.57
N ALA A 52 4.26 8.82 -0.05
CA ALA A 52 3.33 9.74 0.60
C ALA A 52 2.04 9.03 1.06
N THR A 53 1.59 8.01 0.32
CA THR A 53 0.45 7.19 0.72
C THR A 53 0.76 6.34 1.94
N LEU A 54 1.88 5.63 1.93
CA LEU A 54 2.31 4.81 3.06
C LEU A 54 2.58 5.64 4.32
N GLU A 55 3.16 6.84 4.18
CA GLU A 55 3.37 7.79 5.28
C GLU A 55 2.05 8.21 5.95
N ARG A 56 0.99 8.47 5.17
CA ARG A 56 -0.34 8.78 5.75
C ARG A 56 -0.91 7.59 6.53
N TYR A 57 -0.68 6.36 6.08
CA TYR A 57 -1.13 5.16 6.79
C TYR A 57 -0.31 4.95 8.07
N ALA A 58 1.01 5.13 8.01
CA ALA A 58 1.88 5.06 9.18
C ALA A 58 1.50 6.12 10.24
N ALA A 59 1.23 7.36 9.81
CA ALA A 59 0.76 8.43 10.69
C ALA A 59 -0.58 8.10 11.36
N ARG A 60 -1.51 7.49 10.61
CA ARG A 60 -2.80 7.01 11.15
C ARG A 60 -2.67 5.87 12.15
N GLN A 61 -1.65 5.03 12.01
CA GLN A 61 -1.39 3.93 12.94
C GLN A 61 -0.76 4.41 14.25
N ALA A 62 -0.07 5.55 14.22
CA ALA A 62 0.59 6.14 15.37
C ALA A 62 -0.31 7.04 16.24
N ALA A 63 -1.46 7.46 15.72
CA ALA A 63 -2.45 8.32 16.39
C ALA A 63 -3.47 7.50 17.18
#